data_AF-A0A3Q3X5V1-F1
#
_entry.id   AF-A0A3Q3X5V1-F1
#
_cell.length_a   1.000
_cell.length_b   1.000
_cell.length_c   1.000
_cell.angle_alpha   90.00
_cell.angle_beta   90.00
_cell.angle_gamma   90.00
#
_symmetry.space_group_name_H-M   'P 1'
#
loop_
_entity.id
_entity.type
_entity.pdbx_description
1 polymer ?
#
loop_
_entity_poly.entity_id
_entity_poly.type
_entity_poly.pdbx_seq_one_letter_code
_entity_poly.pdbx_strand_id
1 'polypeptide(L)'
;ASKSPALLQTGKKKRLHHTALKCFPLCSLESRVTQIVHRAFWDSLQEQLTCDPPNYNHAVILLQEVKTMLQSLLLPGHVRLRSEMDEVLDMELIQQQVDHGVLDLHRLAGYIINTMASLCAPVRDPEVGALRNLKEPVELLREIFRVLGLMKTDMVNFTIQSLRPHLLQQAAQYERAKFQQILDKQPASLDNTTAWLQAAASEEASAVSARSPSPDSIGPVSTSAILNRAYIRLLHWDPQDHRYPETALMDRARMDALGRRLRTLVLEASVLLLTSTQCGVAVFSQQGFVGKLRQAEVLGLGETVLQQVTEAQRGQGGAQLPQESLDLLKGQISELWKHNNPVCMLIGEAWRNDALKLKCGRDRINLNVKFKFSICGLQNSNQLCLYKQLLQSY
;
A
#
# COMPACT_ATOMS: atom_id res chain seq x y z
N ALA A 1 -11.26 -35.95 51.24
CA ALA A 1 -12.44 -35.34 50.58
C ALA A 1 -12.39 -33.86 50.92
N SER A 2 -12.05 -32.97 50.02
CA SER A 2 -12.91 -32.49 48.94
C SER A 2 -12.12 -32.19 47.67
N LYS A 3 -12.75 -32.50 46.53
CA LYS A 3 -12.22 -32.37 45.17
C LYS A 3 -12.42 -30.92 44.68
N SER A 4 -11.47 -30.42 43.91
CA SER A 4 -11.71 -29.39 42.89
C SER A 4 -10.91 -29.79 41.64
N PRO A 5 -11.55 -30.01 40.49
CA PRO A 5 -10.88 -30.41 39.26
C PRO A 5 -10.64 -29.24 38.30
N ALA A 6 -9.54 -29.36 37.54
CA ALA A 6 -9.29 -28.89 36.18
C ALA A 6 -9.45 -27.39 35.82
N LEU A 7 -8.42 -26.83 35.19
CA LEU A 7 -8.47 -26.38 33.79
C LEU A 7 -7.07 -26.05 33.27
N LEU A 8 -6.55 -26.92 32.40
CA LEU A 8 -5.40 -26.66 31.54
C LEU A 8 -5.69 -25.46 30.64
N GLN A 9 -4.93 -24.37 30.79
CA GLN A 9 -4.89 -23.31 29.79
C GLN A 9 -3.85 -23.66 28.72
N THR A 10 -4.33 -24.12 27.57
CA THR A 10 -3.53 -24.20 26.35
C THR A 10 -3.42 -22.80 25.73
N GLY A 11 -2.22 -22.20 25.83
CA GLY A 11 -1.93 -20.89 25.27
C GLY A 11 -1.86 -20.92 23.74
N LYS A 12 -2.95 -20.56 23.06
CA LYS A 12 -2.93 -20.25 21.62
C LYS A 12 -2.35 -18.84 21.40
N LYS A 13 -1.11 -18.79 20.89
CA LYS A 13 -0.45 -17.60 20.33
C LYS A 13 -1.34 -16.94 19.27
N LYS A 14 -1.89 -15.75 19.56
CA LYS A 14 -2.49 -14.86 18.55
C LYS A 14 -1.36 -14.27 17.70
N ARG A 15 -1.20 -14.76 16.46
CA ARG A 15 -0.42 -14.06 15.42
C ARG A 15 -1.24 -12.86 14.93
N LEU A 16 -0.72 -11.65 15.14
CA LEU A 16 -1.20 -10.47 14.43
C LEU A 16 -0.75 -10.58 12.97
N HIS A 17 -1.71 -10.74 12.06
CA HIS A 17 -1.47 -10.65 10.64
C HIS A 17 -1.64 -9.20 10.20
N HIS A 18 -0.56 -8.63 9.67
CA HIS A 18 -0.55 -7.32 9.04
C HIS A 18 -1.43 -7.29 7.79
N THR A 19 -2.13 -6.17 7.66
CA THR A 19 -3.06 -5.79 6.61
C THR A 19 -2.35 -5.69 5.25
N ALA A 20 -2.31 -6.80 4.52
CA ALA A 20 -2.19 -6.77 3.07
C ALA A 20 -3.61 -6.66 2.52
N LEU A 21 -3.83 -5.78 1.54
CA LEU A 21 -5.00 -5.81 0.67
C LEU A 21 -5.16 -7.24 0.13
N LYS A 22 -6.03 -8.03 0.77
CA LYS A 22 -6.48 -9.30 0.21
C LYS A 22 -7.38 -8.93 -0.96
N CYS A 23 -6.80 -8.98 -2.16
CA CYS A 23 -7.54 -9.51 -3.29
C CYS A 23 -8.03 -10.89 -2.82
N PHE A 24 -9.31 -10.98 -2.42
CA PHE A 24 -9.90 -12.25 -2.01
C PHE A 24 -9.73 -13.19 -3.21
N PRO A 25 -9.11 -14.37 -3.06
CA PRO A 25 -9.11 -15.33 -4.13
C PRO A 25 -10.57 -15.69 -4.38
N LEU A 26 -11.02 -15.50 -5.63
CA LEU A 26 -12.38 -15.71 -6.13
C LEU A 26 -12.95 -17.15 -5.93
N CYS A 27 -12.35 -17.98 -5.07
CA CYS A 27 -12.64 -19.40 -4.92
C CYS A 27 -12.54 -19.91 -3.46
N SER A 28 -12.72 -19.09 -2.42
CA SER A 28 -12.88 -19.65 -1.07
C SER A 28 -14.30 -20.23 -0.90
N LEU A 29 -14.44 -21.32 -0.14
CA LEU A 29 -15.75 -21.90 0.19
C LEU A 29 -16.67 -20.84 0.81
N GLU A 30 -16.11 -19.98 1.66
CA GLU A 30 -16.79 -18.85 2.28
C GLU A 30 -17.37 -17.90 1.23
N SER A 31 -16.58 -17.45 0.25
CA SER A 31 -17.06 -16.56 -0.82
C SER A 31 -18.17 -17.19 -1.66
N ARG A 32 -18.08 -18.50 -1.94
CA ARG A 32 -19.15 -19.22 -2.64
C ARG A 32 -20.43 -19.31 -1.81
N VAL A 33 -20.31 -19.63 -0.52
CA VAL A 33 -21.46 -19.68 0.41
C VAL A 33 -22.11 -18.30 0.52
N THR A 34 -21.31 -17.25 0.71
CA THR A 34 -21.80 -15.86 0.76
C THR A 34 -22.54 -15.49 -0.53
N GLN A 35 -21.99 -15.80 -1.70
CA GLN A 35 -22.65 -15.53 -2.99
C GLN A 35 -23.98 -16.27 -3.13
N ILE A 36 -24.05 -17.55 -2.72
CA ILE A 36 -25.28 -18.35 -2.76
C ILE A 36 -26.34 -17.76 -1.81
N VAL A 37 -25.94 -17.37 -0.59
CA VAL A 37 -26.85 -16.77 0.38
C VAL A 37 -27.38 -15.42 -0.11
N HIS A 38 -26.53 -14.54 -0.64
CA HIS A 38 -26.97 -13.27 -1.21
C HIS A 38 -27.92 -13.48 -2.40
N ARG A 39 -27.61 -14.44 -3.28
CA ARG A 39 -28.49 -14.76 -4.41
C ARG A 39 -29.85 -15.26 -3.93
N ALA A 40 -29.88 -16.22 -3.01
CA ALA A 40 -31.11 -16.75 -2.44
C ALA A 40 -31.96 -15.67 -1.73
N PHE A 41 -31.31 -14.70 -1.08
CA PHE A 41 -32.01 -13.56 -0.49
C PHE A 41 -32.71 -12.69 -1.55
N TRP A 42 -32.01 -12.32 -2.63
CA TRP A 42 -32.60 -11.51 -3.70
C TRP A 42 -33.69 -12.26 -4.47
N ASP A 43 -33.50 -13.57 -4.70
CA ASP A 43 -34.50 -14.44 -5.32
C ASP A 43 -35.77 -14.50 -4.43
N SER A 44 -35.61 -14.63 -3.12
CA SER A 44 -36.73 -14.61 -2.14
C SER A 44 -37.44 -13.26 -2.09
N LEU A 45 -36.69 -12.13 -2.12
CA LEU A 45 -37.29 -10.80 -2.20
C LEU A 45 -38.11 -10.62 -3.49
N GLN A 46 -37.59 -11.13 -4.61
CA GLN A 46 -38.30 -11.07 -5.89
C GLN A 46 -39.59 -11.88 -5.85
N GLU A 47 -39.56 -13.08 -5.29
CA GLU A 47 -40.76 -13.91 -5.11
C GLU A 47 -41.80 -13.19 -4.25
N GLN A 48 -41.38 -12.63 -3.11
CA GLN A 48 -42.28 -11.92 -2.19
C GLN A 48 -42.96 -10.69 -2.79
N LEU A 49 -42.23 -9.91 -3.60
CA LEU A 49 -42.78 -8.74 -4.28
C LEU A 49 -43.69 -9.10 -5.46
N THR A 50 -43.57 -10.32 -5.99
CA THR A 50 -44.39 -10.81 -7.12
C THR A 50 -45.67 -11.51 -6.64
N CYS A 51 -45.75 -11.91 -5.38
CA CYS A 51 -46.96 -12.47 -4.76
C CYS A 51 -48.15 -11.50 -4.81
N ASP A 52 -49.37 -12.05 -4.78
CA ASP A 52 -50.62 -11.27 -4.67
C ASP A 52 -51.39 -11.68 -3.38
N PRO A 53 -51.46 -10.82 -2.34
CA PRO A 53 -50.86 -9.48 -2.25
C PRO A 53 -49.33 -9.52 -2.04
N PRO A 54 -48.61 -8.46 -2.47
CA PRO A 54 -47.15 -8.39 -2.33
C PRO A 54 -46.73 -8.31 -0.86
N ASN A 55 -45.66 -9.02 -0.52
CA ASN A 55 -45.08 -9.02 0.81
C ASN A 55 -43.82 -8.13 0.84
N TYR A 56 -43.86 -7.08 1.67
CA TYR A 56 -42.77 -6.10 1.77
C TYR A 56 -41.83 -6.32 2.97
N ASN A 57 -41.97 -7.41 3.73
CA ASN A 57 -41.22 -7.60 4.98
C ASN A 57 -39.69 -7.49 4.77
N HIS A 58 -39.14 -8.15 3.75
CA HIS A 58 -37.70 -8.03 3.44
C HIS A 58 -37.35 -6.64 2.89
N ALA A 59 -38.23 -5.99 2.14
CA ALA A 59 -37.99 -4.64 1.62
C ALA A 59 -37.90 -3.60 2.75
N VAL A 60 -38.72 -3.72 3.80
CA VAL A 60 -38.65 -2.85 4.99
C VAL A 60 -37.32 -3.01 5.72
N ILE A 61 -36.84 -4.25 5.88
CA ILE A 61 -35.52 -4.52 6.48
C ILE A 61 -34.41 -3.86 5.65
N LEU A 62 -34.47 -3.98 4.32
CA LEU A 62 -33.51 -3.35 3.42
C LEU A 62 -33.56 -1.82 3.50
N LEU A 63 -34.74 -1.22 3.58
CA LEU A 63 -34.90 0.24 3.75
C LEU A 63 -34.31 0.72 5.08
N GLN A 64 -34.50 -0.05 6.16
CA GLN A 64 -33.87 0.24 7.44
C GLN A 64 -32.34 0.18 7.35
N GLU A 65 -31.78 -0.83 6.70
CA GLU A 65 -30.33 -0.93 6.48
C GLU A 65 -29.80 0.22 5.61
N VAL A 66 -30.51 0.60 4.56
CA VAL A 66 -30.17 1.76 3.72
C VAL A 66 -30.16 3.04 4.55
N LYS A 67 -31.18 3.27 5.38
CA LYS A 67 -31.22 4.41 6.31
C LYS A 67 -29.98 4.44 7.21
N THR A 68 -29.64 3.30 7.83
CA THR A 68 -28.46 3.19 8.71
C THR A 68 -27.16 3.45 7.95
N MET A 69 -27.03 2.93 6.72
CA MET A 69 -25.85 3.18 5.89
C MET A 69 -25.72 4.64 5.52
N LEU A 70 -26.78 5.29 5.03
CA LEU A 70 -26.76 6.71 4.71
C LEU A 70 -26.42 7.56 5.94
N GLN A 71 -27.02 7.28 7.10
CA GLN A 71 -26.72 7.99 8.34
C GLN A 71 -25.26 7.81 8.81
N SER A 72 -24.62 6.71 8.46
CA SER A 72 -23.20 6.46 8.75
C SER A 72 -22.25 7.27 7.85
N LEU A 73 -22.73 7.74 6.70
CA LEU A 73 -21.98 8.62 5.80
C LEU A 73 -22.05 10.10 6.23
N LEU A 74 -22.98 10.45 7.11
CA LEU A 74 -23.16 11.82 7.56
C LEU A 74 -22.08 12.23 8.58
N LEU A 75 -21.45 13.37 8.33
CA LEU A 75 -20.57 14.01 9.32
C LEU A 75 -21.41 14.61 10.46
N PRO A 76 -20.82 14.83 11.65
CA PRO A 76 -21.52 15.40 12.81
C PRO A 76 -22.21 16.74 12.53
N GLY A 77 -21.73 17.52 11.55
CA GLY A 77 -22.32 18.81 11.16
C GLY A 77 -23.64 18.71 10.36
N HIS A 78 -24.02 17.54 9.85
CA HIS A 78 -25.19 17.37 8.98
C HIS A 78 -26.50 17.15 9.77
N VAL A 79 -26.78 18.01 10.76
CA VAL A 79 -27.94 17.84 11.66
C VAL A 79 -29.28 17.95 10.92
N ARG A 80 -29.40 18.92 10.00
CA ARG A 80 -30.65 19.14 9.22
C ARG A 80 -30.96 17.95 8.31
N LEU A 81 -29.98 17.51 7.52
CA LEU A 81 -30.13 16.37 6.62
C LEU A 81 -30.43 15.08 7.40
N ARG A 82 -29.86 14.91 8.59
CA ARG A 82 -30.18 13.78 9.47
C ARG A 82 -31.65 13.78 9.90
N SER A 83 -32.17 14.93 10.34
CA SER A 83 -33.59 15.09 10.71
C SER A 83 -34.52 14.80 9.53
N GLU A 84 -34.23 15.39 8.36
CA GLU A 84 -35.01 15.15 7.14
C GLU A 84 -35.04 13.67 6.76
N MET A 85 -33.90 12.98 6.85
CA MET A 85 -33.84 11.54 6.61
C MET A 85 -34.64 10.73 7.63
N ASP A 86 -34.64 11.14 8.90
CA ASP A 86 -35.42 10.45 9.94
C ASP A 86 -36.92 10.60 9.73
N GLU A 87 -37.37 11.75 9.20
CA GLU A 87 -38.77 12.02 8.85
C GLU A 87 -39.22 11.27 7.59
N VAL A 88 -38.41 11.28 6.51
CA VAL A 88 -38.79 10.64 5.24
C VAL A 88 -38.66 9.12 5.31
N LEU A 89 -37.62 8.61 5.97
CA LEU A 89 -37.37 7.19 6.18
C LEU A 89 -37.78 6.79 7.60
N ASP A 90 -39.01 7.11 8.00
CA ASP A 90 -39.60 6.64 9.25
C ASP A 90 -40.09 5.20 9.07
N MET A 91 -39.53 4.27 9.84
CA MET A 91 -39.86 2.85 9.73
C MET A 91 -41.25 2.53 10.27
N GLU A 92 -41.74 3.26 11.28
CA GLU A 92 -43.09 3.05 11.80
C GLU A 92 -44.12 3.46 10.74
N LEU A 93 -43.89 4.59 10.08
CA LEU A 93 -44.74 5.05 8.98
C LEU A 93 -44.67 4.13 7.76
N ILE A 94 -43.47 3.65 7.40
CA ILE A 94 -43.30 2.70 6.28
C ILE A 94 -44.03 1.39 6.58
N GLN A 95 -43.96 0.87 7.81
CA GLN A 95 -44.68 -0.34 8.19
C GLN A 95 -46.19 -0.14 8.09
N GLN A 96 -46.72 1.01 8.53
CA GLN A 96 -48.14 1.34 8.38
C GLN A 96 -48.56 1.39 6.90
N GLN A 97 -47.71 1.93 6.01
CA GLN A 97 -47.97 1.96 4.58
C GLN A 97 -47.98 0.55 3.95
N VAL A 98 -47.16 -0.36 4.46
CA VAL A 98 -47.17 -1.78 4.07
C VAL A 98 -48.47 -2.44 4.49
N ASP A 99 -48.88 -2.26 5.74
CA ASP A 99 -50.09 -2.88 6.30
C ASP A 99 -51.36 -2.44 5.56
N HIS A 100 -51.35 -1.25 4.93
CA HIS A 100 -52.45 -0.70 4.14
C HIS A 100 -52.26 -0.88 2.63
N GLY A 101 -51.16 -1.50 2.18
CA GLY A 101 -50.90 -1.77 0.76
C GLY A 101 -50.64 -0.52 -0.09
N VAL A 102 -50.21 0.58 0.51
CA VAL A 102 -49.99 1.89 -0.17
C VAL A 102 -48.52 2.28 -0.30
N LEU A 103 -47.59 1.39 0.05
CA LEU A 103 -46.15 1.65 -0.01
C LEU A 103 -45.69 1.88 -1.47
N ASP A 104 -44.99 3.00 -1.70
CA ASP A 104 -44.34 3.31 -2.97
C ASP A 104 -42.81 3.23 -2.85
N LEU A 105 -42.26 2.10 -3.28
CA LEU A 105 -40.81 1.85 -3.29
C LEU A 105 -40.05 2.79 -4.23
N HIS A 106 -40.64 3.23 -5.34
CA HIS A 106 -39.97 4.10 -6.30
C HIS A 106 -39.80 5.51 -5.75
N ARG A 107 -40.82 6.02 -5.04
CA ARG A 107 -40.72 7.31 -4.35
C ARG A 107 -39.62 7.31 -3.29
N LEU A 108 -39.56 6.27 -2.46
CA LEU A 108 -38.52 6.11 -1.44
C LEU A 108 -37.13 5.97 -2.07
N ALA A 109 -37.00 5.14 -3.10
CA ALA A 109 -35.75 4.99 -3.84
C ALA A 109 -35.29 6.31 -4.48
N GLY A 110 -36.22 7.11 -5.01
CA GLY A 110 -35.92 8.43 -5.56
C GLY A 110 -35.32 9.37 -4.51
N TYR A 111 -35.89 9.40 -3.30
CA TYR A 111 -35.31 10.15 -2.18
C TYR A 111 -33.92 9.64 -1.82
N ILE A 112 -33.74 8.32 -1.68
CA ILE A 112 -32.46 7.68 -1.37
C ILE A 112 -31.40 8.05 -2.42
N ILE A 113 -31.72 7.95 -3.71
CA ILE A 113 -30.79 8.27 -4.81
C ILE A 113 -30.39 9.76 -4.77
N ASN A 114 -31.33 10.66 -4.49
CA ASN A 114 -31.02 12.08 -4.38
C ASN A 114 -30.12 12.39 -3.19
N THR A 115 -30.35 11.73 -2.05
CA THR A 115 -29.47 11.81 -0.87
C THR A 115 -28.10 11.20 -1.15
N MET A 116 -28.02 10.10 -1.91
CA MET A 116 -26.74 9.54 -2.37
C MET A 116 -26.00 10.52 -3.27
N ALA A 117 -26.69 11.15 -4.22
CA ALA A 117 -26.10 12.12 -5.14
C ALA A 117 -25.54 13.36 -4.44
N SER A 118 -26.11 13.76 -3.30
CA SER A 118 -25.60 14.91 -2.53
C SER A 118 -24.42 14.56 -1.61
N LEU A 119 -24.23 13.29 -1.28
CA LEU A 119 -23.18 12.81 -0.37
C LEU A 119 -22.01 12.10 -1.07
N CYS A 120 -22.16 11.68 -2.32
CA CYS A 120 -21.15 10.90 -3.02
C CYS A 120 -19.96 11.76 -3.49
N ALA A 121 -18.82 11.09 -3.73
CA ALA A 121 -17.67 11.71 -4.37
C ALA A 121 -17.91 11.86 -5.88
N PRO A 122 -17.32 12.87 -6.56
CA PRO A 122 -17.56 13.12 -8.00
C PRO A 122 -17.28 11.93 -8.93
N VAL A 123 -16.39 11.03 -8.53
CA VAL A 123 -16.09 9.79 -9.28
C VAL A 123 -17.28 8.81 -9.32
N ARG A 124 -18.24 8.94 -8.39
CA ARG A 124 -19.41 8.05 -8.25
C ARG A 124 -20.68 8.62 -8.87
N ASP A 125 -20.71 9.89 -9.24
CA ASP A 125 -21.84 10.53 -9.92
C ASP A 125 -22.41 9.71 -11.10
N PRO A 126 -21.60 9.10 -12.01
CA PRO A 126 -22.16 8.29 -13.09
C PRO A 126 -22.85 7.01 -12.60
N GLU A 127 -22.34 6.37 -11.54
CA GLU A 127 -22.96 5.18 -10.95
C GLU A 127 -24.27 5.52 -10.24
N VAL A 128 -24.32 6.63 -9.50
CA VAL A 128 -25.56 7.12 -8.86
C VAL A 128 -26.58 7.55 -9.92
N GLY A 129 -26.13 8.16 -11.02
CA GLY A 129 -26.98 8.51 -12.15
C GLY A 129 -27.63 7.28 -12.81
N ALA A 130 -26.89 6.16 -12.93
CA ALA A 130 -27.40 4.92 -13.51
C ALA A 130 -28.57 4.32 -12.71
N LEU A 131 -28.61 4.52 -11.38
CA LEU A 131 -29.70 4.05 -10.52
C LEU A 131 -31.07 4.60 -10.94
N ARG A 132 -31.12 5.82 -11.49
CA ARG A 132 -32.37 6.48 -11.91
C ARG A 132 -33.03 5.78 -13.11
N ASN A 133 -32.29 4.97 -13.86
CA ASN A 133 -32.78 4.29 -15.05
C ASN A 133 -33.35 2.88 -14.73
N LEU A 134 -33.14 2.37 -13.51
CA LEU A 134 -33.60 1.04 -13.09
C LEU A 134 -35.07 1.09 -12.67
N LYS A 135 -35.89 0.29 -13.34
CA LYS A 135 -37.34 0.19 -13.06
C LYS A 135 -37.73 -1.02 -12.20
N GLU A 136 -36.93 -2.08 -12.22
CA GLU A 136 -37.22 -3.27 -11.41
C GLU A 136 -36.83 -3.02 -9.95
N PRO A 137 -37.74 -3.16 -8.97
CA PRO A 137 -37.52 -2.74 -7.57
C PRO A 137 -36.39 -3.54 -6.89
N VAL A 138 -36.30 -4.84 -7.17
CA VAL A 138 -35.25 -5.72 -6.63
C VAL A 138 -33.87 -5.33 -7.15
N GLU A 139 -33.76 -5.13 -8.46
CA GLU A 139 -32.53 -4.70 -9.13
C GLU A 139 -32.07 -3.32 -8.62
N LEU A 140 -33.02 -2.40 -8.48
CA LEU A 140 -32.80 -1.08 -7.95
C LEU A 140 -32.27 -1.11 -6.51
N LEU A 141 -32.92 -1.84 -5.60
CA LEU A 141 -32.45 -1.98 -4.22
C LEU A 141 -31.06 -2.63 -4.17
N ARG A 142 -30.83 -3.69 -4.96
CA ARG A 142 -29.53 -4.36 -5.02
C ARG A 142 -28.41 -3.40 -5.44
N GLU A 143 -28.66 -2.60 -6.47
CA GLU A 143 -27.68 -1.65 -6.97
C GLU A 143 -27.46 -0.46 -6.03
N ILE A 144 -28.51 0.01 -5.34
CA ILE A 144 -28.39 0.99 -4.24
C ILE A 144 -27.44 0.47 -3.16
N PHE A 145 -27.61 -0.79 -2.71
CA PHE A 145 -26.72 -1.39 -1.71
C PHE A 145 -25.28 -1.48 -2.20
N ARG A 146 -25.07 -1.87 -3.46
CA ARG A 146 -23.73 -1.94 -4.06
C ARG A 146 -23.05 -0.58 -4.02
N VAL A 147 -23.73 0.47 -4.47
CA VAL A 147 -23.18 1.84 -4.52
C VAL A 147 -22.99 2.41 -3.12
N LEU A 148 -23.90 2.18 -2.17
CA LEU A 148 -23.73 2.60 -0.77
C LEU A 148 -22.50 1.94 -0.11
N GLY A 149 -22.23 0.67 -0.41
CA GLY A 149 -21.01 -0.01 0.05
C GLY A 149 -19.72 0.65 -0.47
N LEU A 150 -19.74 1.10 -1.73
CA LEU A 150 -18.64 1.86 -2.30
C LEU A 150 -18.49 3.23 -1.66
N MET A 151 -19.60 3.97 -1.48
CA MET A 151 -19.60 5.27 -0.80
C MET A 151 -19.04 5.17 0.63
N LYS A 152 -19.36 4.08 1.35
CA LYS A 152 -18.79 3.81 2.68
C LYS A 152 -17.27 3.62 2.63
N THR A 153 -16.79 2.90 1.62
CA THR A 153 -15.35 2.74 1.38
C THR A 153 -14.68 4.08 1.06
N ASP A 154 -15.33 4.91 0.26
CA ASP A 154 -14.86 6.25 -0.10
C ASP A 154 -14.76 7.15 1.15
N MET A 155 -15.76 7.11 2.03
CA MET A 155 -15.77 7.87 3.30
C MET A 155 -14.64 7.43 4.25
N VAL A 156 -14.39 6.12 4.37
CA VAL A 156 -13.27 5.59 5.16
C VAL A 156 -11.94 6.06 4.59
N ASN A 157 -11.76 5.96 3.27
CA ASN A 157 -10.54 6.42 2.60
C ASN A 157 -10.31 7.92 2.79
N PHE A 158 -11.36 8.73 2.64
CA PHE A 158 -11.31 10.17 2.89
C PHE A 158 -10.92 10.47 4.34
N THR A 159 -11.54 9.80 5.31
CA THR A 159 -11.27 9.98 6.75
C THR A 159 -9.82 9.61 7.10
N ILE A 160 -9.29 8.52 6.55
CA ILE A 160 -7.88 8.14 6.73
C ILE A 160 -6.96 9.22 6.16
N GLN A 161 -7.28 9.75 4.97
CA GLN A 161 -6.47 10.77 4.32
C GLN A 161 -6.50 12.10 5.09
N SER A 162 -7.66 12.51 5.61
CA SER A 162 -7.82 13.75 6.38
C SER A 162 -7.14 13.68 7.75
N LEU A 163 -7.17 12.52 8.42
CA LEU A 163 -6.53 12.32 9.73
C LEU A 163 -5.01 12.11 9.64
N ARG A 164 -4.51 11.58 8.52
CA ARG A 164 -3.07 11.30 8.31
C ARG A 164 -2.12 12.43 8.72
N PRO A 165 -2.31 13.71 8.33
CA PRO A 165 -1.39 14.78 8.74
C PRO A 165 -1.33 14.96 10.26
N HIS A 166 -2.45 14.87 10.96
CA HIS A 166 -2.51 14.99 12.41
C HIS A 166 -1.84 13.80 13.11
N LEU A 167 -2.09 12.59 12.62
CA LEU A 167 -1.43 11.39 13.13
C LEU A 167 0.09 11.45 12.96
N LEU A 168 0.57 11.96 11.82
CA LEU A 168 2.01 12.11 11.57
C LEU A 168 2.68 13.14 12.48
N GLN A 169 1.98 14.21 12.87
CA GLN A 169 2.52 15.20 13.81
C GLN A 169 2.75 14.61 15.21
N GLN A 170 1.87 13.70 15.64
CA GLN A 170 1.93 13.09 16.98
C GLN A 170 2.67 11.74 17.00
N ALA A 171 2.97 11.14 15.84
CA ALA A 171 3.56 9.81 15.73
C ALA A 171 4.86 9.67 16.55
N ALA A 172 5.78 10.64 16.46
CA ALA A 172 7.05 10.57 17.17
C ALA A 172 6.89 10.58 18.70
N GLN A 173 5.91 11.32 19.22
CA GLN A 173 5.62 11.36 20.66
C GLN A 173 5.01 10.04 21.12
N TYR A 174 4.08 9.50 20.34
CA TYR A 174 3.46 8.20 20.59
C TYR A 174 4.48 7.06 20.59
N GLU A 175 5.35 7.01 19.59
CA GLU A 175 6.41 6.00 19.49
C GLU A 175 7.37 6.06 20.69
N ARG A 176 7.80 7.27 21.08
CA ARG A 176 8.64 7.47 22.28
C ARG A 176 7.94 6.98 23.54
N ALA A 177 6.69 7.38 23.76
CA ALA A 177 5.92 6.96 24.94
C ALA A 177 5.73 5.44 24.96
N LYS A 178 5.45 4.82 23.81
CA LYS A 178 5.28 3.38 23.70
C LYS A 178 6.58 2.63 23.96
N PHE A 179 7.68 3.13 23.44
CA PHE A 179 9.01 2.58 23.67
C PHE A 179 9.41 2.70 25.14
N GLN A 180 9.15 3.84 25.77
CA GLN A 180 9.39 4.02 27.20
C GLN A 180 8.62 2.99 28.04
N GLN A 181 7.35 2.73 27.74
CA GLN A 181 6.57 1.68 28.42
C GLN A 181 7.17 0.27 28.26
N ILE A 182 7.89 0.01 27.16
CA ILE A 182 8.57 -1.26 26.95
C ILE A 182 9.84 -1.31 27.82
N LEU A 183 10.61 -0.22 27.85
CA LEU A 183 11.80 -0.10 28.70
C LEU A 183 11.48 -0.21 30.19
N ASP A 184 10.42 0.44 30.65
CA ASP A 184 10.01 0.41 32.06
C ASP A 184 9.70 -1.04 32.53
N LYS A 185 9.25 -1.90 31.61
CA LYS A 185 8.99 -3.32 31.88
C LYS A 185 10.23 -4.20 31.73
N GLN A 186 11.18 -3.81 30.90
CA GLN A 186 12.39 -4.56 30.60
C GLN A 186 13.60 -3.63 30.38
N PRO A 187 14.21 -3.13 31.47
CA PRO A 187 15.27 -2.13 31.39
C PRO A 187 16.60 -2.66 30.80
N ALA A 188 16.83 -3.97 30.84
CA ALA A 188 18.06 -4.61 30.39
C ALA A 188 17.97 -5.26 28.98
N SER A 189 16.99 -4.88 28.16
CA SER A 189 16.64 -5.59 26.90
C SER A 189 17.13 -4.88 25.63
N LEU A 190 18.25 -4.13 25.68
CA LEU A 190 18.77 -3.35 24.56
C LEU A 190 20.05 -3.94 23.95
N ASP A 191 20.25 -5.24 24.12
CA ASP A 191 21.47 -5.93 23.69
C ASP A 191 21.62 -5.91 22.17
N ASN A 192 20.55 -6.13 21.40
CA ASN A 192 20.64 -6.11 19.94
C ASN A 192 20.85 -4.70 19.40
N THR A 193 20.22 -3.69 20.00
CA THR A 193 20.43 -2.27 19.66
C THR A 193 21.88 -1.87 19.92
N THR A 194 22.45 -2.29 21.06
CA THR A 194 23.84 -1.99 21.41
C THR A 194 24.80 -2.67 20.44
N ALA A 195 24.62 -3.96 20.17
CA ALA A 195 25.43 -4.70 19.21
C ALA A 195 25.34 -4.12 17.79
N TRP A 196 24.15 -3.71 17.35
CA TRP A 196 23.93 -3.07 16.06
C TRP A 196 24.66 -1.73 15.92
N LEU A 197 24.60 -0.87 16.95
CA LEU A 197 25.31 0.42 16.95
C LEU A 197 26.83 0.24 17.06
N GLN A 198 27.30 -0.72 17.87
CA GLN A 198 28.73 -1.03 17.98
C GLN A 198 29.30 -1.55 16.65
N ALA A 199 28.57 -2.41 15.94
CA ALA A 199 28.99 -2.89 14.63
C ALA A 199 29.04 -1.75 13.59
N ALA A 200 28.08 -0.82 13.63
CA ALA A 200 28.13 0.35 12.76
C ALA A 200 29.30 1.31 13.11
N ALA A 201 29.63 1.44 14.40
CA ALA A 201 30.73 2.26 14.86
C ALA A 201 32.10 1.69 14.45
N SER A 202 32.30 0.38 14.57
CA SER A 202 33.54 -0.27 14.14
C SER A 202 33.73 -0.19 12.62
N GLU A 203 32.66 -0.42 11.83
CA GLU A 203 32.70 -0.27 10.37
C GLU A 203 33.07 1.16 9.94
N GLU A 204 32.52 2.18 10.61
CA GLU A 204 32.83 3.57 10.29
C GLU A 204 34.25 3.96 10.71
N ALA A 205 34.72 3.48 11.86
CA ALA A 205 36.10 3.68 12.30
C ALA A 205 37.11 3.05 11.31
N SER A 206 36.85 1.84 10.83
CA SER A 206 37.66 1.20 9.79
C SER A 206 37.63 1.99 8.47
N ALA A 207 36.47 2.51 8.06
CA ALA A 207 36.35 3.31 6.84
C ALA A 207 37.10 4.65 6.92
N VAL A 208 37.14 5.29 8.10
CA VAL A 208 37.91 6.52 8.33
C VAL A 208 39.42 6.22 8.29
N SER A 209 39.85 5.14 8.93
CA SER A 209 41.26 4.69 8.89
C SER A 209 41.74 4.37 7.47
N ALA A 210 40.88 3.79 6.63
CA ALA A 210 41.19 3.51 5.23
C ALA A 210 41.28 4.77 4.33
N ARG A 211 40.64 5.89 4.72
CA ARG A 211 40.64 7.15 3.95
C ARG A 211 41.79 8.09 4.32
N SER A 212 42.33 7.97 5.53
CA SER A 212 43.44 8.79 6.03
C SER A 212 44.43 7.94 6.84
N PRO A 213 45.55 7.49 6.24
CA PRO A 213 46.55 6.67 6.93
C PRO A 213 47.43 7.45 7.93
N SER A 214 47.26 8.76 8.05
CA SER A 214 48.00 9.60 9.01
C SER A 214 47.41 9.46 10.43
N PRO A 215 48.19 9.07 11.44
CA PRO A 215 47.72 8.89 12.83
C PRO A 215 47.18 10.18 13.49
N ASP A 216 47.61 11.35 13.00
CA ASP A 216 47.42 12.64 13.70
C ASP A 216 46.15 13.41 13.29
N SER A 217 45.26 12.80 12.49
CA SER A 217 44.02 13.45 12.00
C SER A 217 42.75 12.63 12.24
N ILE A 218 42.79 11.62 13.10
CA ILE A 218 41.59 10.86 13.50
C ILE A 218 40.79 11.71 14.50
N GLY A 219 40.04 12.69 14.00
CA GLY A 219 38.98 13.32 14.77
C GLY A 219 37.93 12.28 15.19
N PRO A 220 37.16 12.52 16.27
CA PRO A 220 36.13 11.59 16.72
C PRO A 220 35.12 11.32 15.61
N VAL A 221 34.84 10.04 15.35
CA VAL A 221 33.84 9.62 14.36
C VAL A 221 32.51 10.28 14.70
N SER A 222 31.93 11.00 13.74
CA SER A 222 30.67 11.71 13.98
C SER A 222 29.58 10.71 14.36
N THR A 223 28.88 10.95 15.49
CA THR A 223 27.71 10.17 15.91
C THR A 223 26.67 10.08 14.78
N SER A 224 26.53 11.14 13.98
CA SER A 224 25.63 11.15 12.83
C SER A 224 26.04 10.17 11.72
N ALA A 225 27.35 9.98 11.50
CA ALA A 225 27.88 9.03 10.52
C ALA A 225 27.60 7.59 10.96
N ILE A 226 27.84 7.29 12.25
CA ILE A 226 27.53 5.98 12.86
C ILE A 226 26.04 5.66 12.73
N LEU A 227 25.16 6.61 13.07
CA LEU A 227 23.71 6.42 12.95
C LEU A 227 23.29 6.20 11.50
N ASN A 228 23.80 7.00 10.56
CA ASN A 228 23.50 6.83 9.13
C ASN A 228 23.91 5.44 8.64
N ARG A 229 25.10 4.99 9.00
CA ARG A 229 25.62 3.65 8.69
C ARG A 229 24.70 2.57 9.26
N ALA A 230 24.33 2.71 10.53
CA ALA A 230 23.43 1.79 11.23
C ALA A 230 22.07 1.68 10.54
N TYR A 231 21.44 2.81 10.17
CA TYR A 231 20.15 2.82 9.47
C TYR A 231 20.22 2.25 8.04
N ILE A 232 21.31 2.49 7.30
CA ILE A 232 21.50 1.89 5.96
C ILE A 232 21.58 0.35 6.05
N ARG A 233 22.18 -0.18 7.12
CA ARG A 233 22.26 -1.62 7.37
C ARG A 233 20.87 -2.27 7.52
N LEU A 234 19.90 -1.56 8.10
CA LEU A 234 18.53 -2.05 8.24
C LEU A 234 17.82 -2.27 6.89
N LEU A 235 18.21 -1.56 5.83
CA LEU A 235 17.62 -1.75 4.49
C LEU A 235 18.02 -3.09 3.85
N HIS A 236 19.06 -3.74 4.38
CA HIS A 236 19.60 -5.01 3.86
C HIS A 236 19.57 -6.11 4.93
N TRP A 237 18.71 -5.96 5.93
CA TRP A 237 18.62 -6.92 7.03
C TRP A 237 18.26 -8.32 6.51
N ASP A 238 18.98 -9.34 6.96
CA ASP A 238 18.69 -10.72 6.61
C ASP A 238 17.36 -11.13 7.27
N PRO A 239 16.34 -11.59 6.50
CA PRO A 239 15.10 -12.10 7.07
C PRO A 239 15.28 -13.21 8.12
N GLN A 240 16.38 -13.96 8.06
CA GLN A 240 16.70 -15.05 8.97
C GLN A 240 17.42 -14.59 10.25
N ASP A 241 17.98 -13.37 10.30
CA ASP A 241 18.62 -12.86 11.51
C ASP A 241 17.58 -12.35 12.50
N HIS A 242 17.50 -13.03 13.63
CA HIS A 242 16.56 -12.73 14.72
C HIS A 242 17.03 -11.55 15.59
N ARG A 243 18.26 -11.07 15.44
CA ARG A 243 18.87 -9.99 16.24
C ARG A 243 18.51 -8.59 15.73
N TYR A 244 17.24 -8.38 15.39
CA TYR A 244 16.78 -7.08 14.90
C TYR A 244 16.80 -6.05 16.05
N PRO A 245 17.28 -4.81 15.84
CA PRO A 245 17.40 -3.82 16.92
C PRO A 245 16.05 -3.51 17.56
N GLU A 246 15.98 -3.59 18.88
CA GLU A 246 14.75 -3.40 19.64
C GLU A 246 14.17 -2.00 19.43
N THR A 247 15.04 -0.99 19.35
CA THR A 247 14.69 0.40 19.07
C THR A 247 14.02 0.62 17.71
N ALA A 248 14.25 -0.26 16.73
CA ALA A 248 13.72 -0.14 15.37
C ALA A 248 12.57 -1.12 15.08
N LEU A 249 12.14 -1.93 16.07
CA LEU A 249 11.16 -3.01 15.85
C LEU A 249 9.81 -2.53 15.31
N MET A 250 9.31 -1.40 15.81
CA MET A 250 8.04 -0.80 15.35
C MET A 250 8.08 -0.46 13.86
N ASP A 251 9.28 -0.14 13.35
CA ASP A 251 9.52 0.24 11.97
C ASP A 251 10.00 -0.91 11.09
N ARG A 252 10.14 -2.13 11.62
CA ARG A 252 10.67 -3.28 10.89
C ARG A 252 9.95 -3.52 9.56
N ALA A 253 8.61 -3.55 9.57
CA ALA A 253 7.84 -3.75 8.35
C ALA A 253 8.08 -2.65 7.30
N ARG A 254 8.28 -1.40 7.74
CA ARG A 254 8.58 -0.26 6.86
C ARG A 254 10.00 -0.38 6.30
N MET A 255 10.98 -0.74 7.13
CA MET A 255 12.36 -0.96 6.71
C MET A 255 12.47 -2.15 5.73
N ASP A 256 11.75 -3.24 5.98
CA ASP A 256 11.69 -4.40 5.10
C ASP A 256 11.06 -4.06 3.74
N ALA A 257 10.03 -3.22 3.72
CA ALA A 257 9.42 -2.73 2.48
C ALA A 257 10.38 -1.84 1.69
N LEU A 258 11.08 -0.92 2.36
CA LEU A 258 12.11 -0.09 1.74
C LEU A 258 13.28 -0.92 1.21
N GLY A 259 13.73 -1.92 1.98
CA GLY A 259 14.78 -2.86 1.58
C GLY A 259 14.39 -3.72 0.39
N ARG A 260 13.14 -4.18 0.31
CA ARG A 260 12.62 -4.85 -0.90
C ARG A 260 12.64 -3.93 -2.11
N ARG A 261 12.17 -2.68 -1.96
CA ARG A 261 12.17 -1.70 -3.05
C ARG A 261 13.60 -1.37 -3.52
N LEU A 262 14.55 -1.24 -2.59
CA LEU A 262 15.95 -1.04 -2.92
C LEU A 262 16.52 -2.23 -3.70
N ARG A 263 16.25 -3.46 -3.27
CA ARG A 263 16.67 -4.67 -4.01
C ARG A 263 16.10 -4.71 -5.42
N THR A 264 14.82 -4.36 -5.60
CA THR A 264 14.21 -4.24 -6.93
C THR A 264 14.94 -3.23 -7.80
N LEU A 265 15.25 -2.04 -7.27
CA LEU A 265 16.00 -1.02 -8.02
C LEU A 265 17.42 -1.45 -8.38
N VAL A 266 18.11 -2.15 -7.47
CA VAL A 266 19.45 -2.70 -7.74
C VAL A 266 19.38 -3.77 -8.82
N LEU A 267 18.38 -4.64 -8.80
CA LEU A 267 18.16 -5.65 -9.83
C LEU A 267 17.84 -5.01 -11.18
N GLU A 268 16.94 -4.03 -11.23
CA GLU A 268 16.64 -3.26 -12.45
C GLU A 268 17.91 -2.61 -13.01
N ALA A 269 18.70 -1.93 -12.17
CA ALA A 269 19.95 -1.32 -12.59
C ALA A 269 20.97 -2.35 -13.11
N SER A 270 21.05 -3.52 -12.47
CA SER A 270 21.93 -4.62 -12.88
C SER A 270 21.51 -5.19 -14.23
N VAL A 271 20.21 -5.39 -14.44
CA VAL A 271 19.64 -5.85 -15.71
C VAL A 271 19.87 -4.82 -16.81
N LEU A 272 19.67 -3.53 -16.53
CA LEU A 272 19.96 -2.46 -17.49
C LEU A 272 21.45 -2.42 -17.84
N LEU A 273 22.34 -2.59 -16.86
CA LEU A 273 23.77 -2.67 -17.11
C LEU A 273 24.13 -3.88 -17.97
N LEU A 274 23.64 -5.09 -17.65
CA LEU A 274 23.90 -6.28 -18.46
C LEU A 274 23.36 -6.15 -19.89
N THR A 275 22.16 -5.58 -20.04
CA THR A 275 21.54 -5.37 -21.35
C THR A 275 22.32 -4.34 -22.16
N SER A 276 22.84 -3.29 -21.52
CA SER A 276 23.64 -2.27 -22.21
C SER A 276 25.01 -2.80 -22.63
N THR A 277 25.64 -3.65 -21.81
CA THR A 277 26.90 -4.29 -22.16
C THR A 277 26.75 -5.32 -23.29
N GLN A 278 25.65 -6.07 -23.33
CA GLN A 278 25.47 -7.17 -24.29
C GLN A 278 24.81 -6.72 -25.61
N CYS A 279 23.87 -5.77 -25.56
CA CYS A 279 23.06 -5.36 -26.72
C CYS A 279 23.39 -3.94 -27.24
N GLY A 280 24.30 -3.22 -26.60
CA GLY A 280 24.72 -1.88 -26.99
C GLY A 280 23.64 -0.79 -26.80
N VAL A 281 23.99 0.45 -27.15
CA VAL A 281 23.15 1.65 -26.95
C VAL A 281 21.86 1.61 -27.80
N ALA A 282 21.80 0.75 -28.82
CA ALA A 282 20.68 0.64 -29.74
C ALA A 282 19.35 0.23 -29.06
N VAL A 283 19.37 -0.67 -28.07
CA VAL A 283 18.16 -1.10 -27.35
C VAL A 283 17.63 0.02 -26.43
N PHE A 284 18.50 0.87 -25.91
CA PHE A 284 18.12 2.01 -25.06
C PHE A 284 17.50 3.16 -25.85
N SER A 285 17.64 3.17 -27.17
CA SER A 285 17.04 4.19 -28.04
C SER A 285 15.53 3.98 -28.29
N GLN A 286 14.97 2.81 -27.94
CA GLN A 286 13.53 2.60 -27.97
C GLN A 286 12.81 3.41 -26.89
N GLN A 287 11.85 4.26 -27.31
CA GLN A 287 11.02 5.04 -26.39
C GLN A 287 10.25 4.11 -25.43
N GLY A 288 10.43 4.34 -24.13
CA GLY A 288 9.64 3.66 -23.08
C GLY A 288 10.23 2.35 -22.56
N PHE A 289 11.41 1.89 -23.01
CA PHE A 289 12.05 0.66 -22.52
C PHE A 289 12.19 0.64 -20.98
N VAL A 290 12.75 1.70 -20.40
CA VAL A 290 12.91 1.85 -18.93
C VAL A 290 11.55 1.92 -18.22
N GLY A 291 10.53 2.51 -18.84
CA GLY A 291 9.19 2.61 -18.27
C GLY A 291 8.48 1.26 -18.20
N LYS A 292 8.58 0.45 -19.27
CA LYS A 292 8.05 -0.92 -19.31
C LYS A 292 8.80 -1.86 -18.36
N LEU A 293 10.13 -1.69 -18.25
CA LEU A 293 10.95 -2.48 -17.33
C LEU A 293 10.63 -2.18 -15.85
N ARG A 294 10.26 -0.95 -15.52
CA ARG A 294 9.77 -0.56 -14.18
C ARG A 294 8.36 -1.08 -13.86
N GLN A 295 7.54 -1.37 -14.89
CA GLN A 295 6.20 -1.93 -14.71
C GLN A 295 6.21 -3.45 -14.66
N ALA A 296 7.26 -4.10 -15.18
CA ALA A 296 7.41 -5.54 -15.08
C ALA A 296 7.62 -5.93 -13.62
N GLU A 297 6.76 -6.81 -13.11
CA GLU A 297 6.98 -7.41 -11.81
C GLU A 297 8.29 -8.18 -11.82
N VAL A 298 8.95 -8.25 -10.64
CA VAL A 298 10.27 -8.86 -10.50
C VAL A 298 10.30 -10.21 -11.22
N LEU A 299 9.31 -11.09 -11.05
CA LEU A 299 9.20 -12.44 -11.67
C LEU A 299 9.12 -12.48 -13.20
N GLY A 300 8.69 -11.39 -13.85
CA GLY A 300 8.56 -11.29 -15.31
C GLY A 300 9.66 -10.48 -16.00
N LEU A 301 10.63 -9.94 -15.25
CA LEU A 301 11.68 -9.06 -15.80
C LEU A 301 12.51 -9.74 -16.89
N GLY A 302 12.88 -11.01 -16.73
CA GLY A 302 13.69 -11.74 -17.71
C GLY A 302 12.98 -11.91 -19.06
N GLU A 303 11.69 -12.28 -19.03
CA GLU A 303 10.88 -12.45 -20.23
C GLU A 303 10.55 -11.10 -20.88
N THR A 304 10.27 -10.08 -20.07
CA THR A 304 9.99 -8.72 -20.57
C THR A 304 11.24 -8.11 -21.23
N VAL A 305 12.42 -8.29 -20.64
CA VAL A 305 13.70 -7.83 -21.24
C VAL A 305 13.95 -8.56 -22.55
N LEU A 306 13.77 -9.88 -22.59
CA LEU A 306 13.96 -10.67 -23.81
C LEU A 306 13.00 -10.25 -24.93
N GLN A 307 11.73 -10.02 -24.59
CA GLN A 307 10.71 -9.55 -25.53
C GLN A 307 11.07 -8.15 -26.06
N GLN A 308 11.46 -7.22 -25.20
CA GLN A 308 11.85 -5.87 -25.61
C GLN A 308 13.16 -5.85 -26.43
N VAL A 309 14.14 -6.70 -26.11
CA VAL A 309 15.38 -6.84 -26.91
C VAL A 309 15.06 -7.39 -28.31
N THR A 310 14.15 -8.37 -28.39
CA THR A 310 13.70 -8.96 -29.67
C THR A 310 12.89 -7.95 -30.50
N GLU A 311 12.05 -7.14 -29.86
CA GLU A 311 11.28 -6.06 -30.50
C GLU A 311 12.19 -4.90 -30.98
N ALA A 312 13.20 -4.52 -30.19
CA ALA A 312 14.21 -3.52 -30.57
C ALA A 312 15.01 -3.93 -31.81
N GLN A 313 15.35 -5.22 -31.90
CA GLN A 313 16.06 -5.78 -33.04
C GLN A 313 15.20 -5.93 -34.30
N ARG A 314 13.88 -6.11 -34.17
CA ARG A 314 12.99 -6.17 -35.33
C ARG A 314 12.79 -4.78 -35.97
N GLY A 315 12.90 -3.71 -35.17
CA GLY A 315 12.74 -2.33 -35.63
C GLY A 315 13.98 -1.72 -36.30
N GLN A 316 15.17 -2.24 -36.04
CA GLN A 316 16.42 -1.84 -36.68
C GLN A 316 16.94 -3.04 -37.48
N GLY A 317 16.93 -3.00 -38.81
CA GLY A 317 17.33 -4.10 -39.70
C GLY A 317 18.82 -4.52 -39.64
N GLY A 318 19.42 -4.61 -38.45
CA GLY A 318 20.75 -5.13 -38.17
C GLY A 318 20.73 -6.61 -37.76
N ALA A 319 21.91 -7.25 -37.87
CA ALA A 319 22.11 -8.69 -37.62
C ALA A 319 21.48 -9.13 -36.28
N GLN A 320 20.63 -10.15 -36.35
CA GLN A 320 20.05 -10.80 -35.18
C GLN A 320 21.18 -11.27 -34.24
N LEU A 321 21.08 -11.00 -32.94
CA LEU A 321 21.95 -11.65 -31.97
C LEU A 321 21.77 -13.16 -32.13
N PRO A 322 22.85 -13.97 -32.15
CA PRO A 322 22.73 -15.42 -32.17
C PRO A 322 21.84 -15.89 -31.02
N GLN A 323 20.99 -16.90 -31.26
CA GLN A 323 20.10 -17.47 -30.25
C GLN A 323 20.88 -17.83 -28.95
N GLU A 324 22.12 -18.27 -29.10
CA GLU A 324 23.06 -18.54 -28.00
C GLU A 324 23.35 -17.33 -27.10
N SER A 325 23.41 -16.11 -27.67
CA SER A 325 23.61 -14.87 -26.92
C SER A 325 22.36 -14.45 -26.14
N LEU A 326 21.16 -14.78 -26.65
CA LEU A 326 19.90 -14.54 -25.96
C LEU A 326 19.69 -15.53 -24.81
N ASP A 327 20.05 -16.80 -25.02
CA ASP A 327 20.03 -17.82 -23.98
C ASP A 327 21.08 -17.54 -22.90
N LEU A 328 22.26 -17.01 -23.28
CA LEU A 328 23.28 -16.53 -22.35
C LEU A 328 22.76 -15.33 -21.52
N LEU A 329 22.12 -14.34 -22.17
CA LEU A 329 21.54 -13.19 -21.48
C LEU A 329 20.45 -13.64 -20.49
N LYS A 330 19.59 -14.58 -20.90
CA LYS A 330 18.57 -15.16 -20.02
C LYS A 330 19.21 -15.86 -18.82
N GLY A 331 20.26 -16.66 -19.04
CA GLY A 331 21.04 -17.30 -17.98
C GLY A 331 21.65 -16.27 -17.03
N GLN A 332 22.31 -15.23 -17.55
CA GLN A 332 22.91 -14.16 -16.76
C GLN A 332 21.88 -13.36 -15.94
N ILE A 333 20.72 -13.07 -16.52
CA ILE A 333 19.61 -12.42 -15.81
C ILE A 333 19.09 -13.35 -14.71
N SER A 334 18.93 -14.66 -14.96
CA SER A 334 18.55 -15.61 -13.91
C SER A 334 19.61 -15.73 -12.81
N GLU A 335 20.89 -15.55 -13.11
CA GLU A 335 21.97 -15.53 -12.13
C GLU A 335 21.99 -14.24 -11.26
N LEU A 336 21.46 -13.12 -11.75
CA LEU A 336 21.32 -11.89 -10.95
C LEU A 336 20.38 -12.06 -9.74
N TRP A 337 19.51 -13.07 -9.80
CA TRP A 337 18.50 -13.34 -8.78
C TRP A 337 19.02 -14.11 -7.58
N LYS A 338 20.21 -14.71 -7.71
CA LYS A 338 20.84 -15.38 -6.59
C LYS A 338 21.27 -14.34 -5.55
N HIS A 339 21.06 -14.66 -4.28
CA HIS A 339 21.27 -13.76 -3.13
C HIS A 339 22.72 -13.26 -2.93
N ASN A 340 23.66 -13.58 -3.83
CA ASN A 340 25.07 -13.20 -3.73
C ASN A 340 25.71 -12.88 -5.09
N ASN A 341 24.95 -12.30 -6.03
CA ASN A 341 25.51 -11.94 -7.32
C ASN A 341 26.50 -10.75 -7.18
N PRO A 342 27.75 -10.87 -7.70
CA PRO A 342 28.77 -9.83 -7.55
C PRO A 342 28.37 -8.50 -8.18
N VAL A 343 27.60 -8.50 -9.28
CA VAL A 343 27.13 -7.28 -9.96
C VAL A 343 26.11 -6.54 -9.07
N CYS A 344 25.14 -7.27 -8.51
CA CYS A 344 24.17 -6.72 -7.58
C CYS A 344 24.84 -6.19 -6.30
N MET A 345 25.88 -6.88 -5.81
CA MET A 345 26.66 -6.46 -4.65
C MET A 345 27.44 -5.17 -4.92
N LEU A 346 28.12 -5.07 -6.06
CA LEU A 346 28.87 -3.88 -6.46
C LEU A 346 27.96 -2.67 -6.66
N ILE A 347 26.81 -2.84 -7.32
CA ILE A 347 25.83 -1.76 -7.51
C ILE A 347 25.22 -1.36 -6.16
N GLY A 348 24.90 -2.32 -5.30
CA GLY A 348 24.45 -2.07 -3.94
C GLY A 348 25.50 -1.31 -3.11
N GLU A 349 26.78 -1.67 -3.24
CA GLU A 349 27.90 -1.00 -2.57
C GLU A 349 28.14 0.41 -3.07
N ALA A 350 28.09 0.62 -4.38
CA ALA A 350 28.16 1.94 -4.99
C ALA A 350 27.04 2.84 -4.45
N TRP A 351 25.81 2.34 -4.41
CA TRP A 351 24.68 3.08 -3.83
C TRP A 351 24.90 3.41 -2.36
N ARG A 352 25.42 2.46 -1.55
CA ARG A 352 25.73 2.71 -0.13
C ARG A 352 26.77 3.81 0.04
N ASN A 353 27.85 3.74 -0.75
CA ASN A 353 28.91 4.72 -0.71
C ASN A 353 28.42 6.11 -1.13
N ASP A 354 27.58 6.18 -2.16
CA ASP A 354 27.00 7.44 -2.61
C ASP A 354 25.99 8.01 -1.61
N ALA A 355 25.15 7.16 -1.01
CA ALA A 355 24.22 7.55 0.05
C ALA A 355 24.94 8.13 1.29
N LEU A 356 26.13 7.61 1.60
CA LEU A 356 27.00 8.15 2.65
C LEU A 356 27.72 9.44 2.21
N LYS A 357 28.17 9.54 0.96
CA LYS A 357 28.88 10.72 0.40
C LYS A 357 27.98 11.94 0.21
N LEU A 358 26.72 11.75 -0.20
CA LEU A 358 25.73 12.83 -0.41
C LEU A 358 25.47 13.69 0.84
N LYS A 359 25.93 13.26 2.02
CA LYS A 359 25.86 14.03 3.28
C LYS A 359 27.16 14.71 3.69
N CYS A 360 28.29 14.37 3.06
CA CYS A 360 29.57 15.06 3.30
C CYS A 360 29.59 16.44 2.59
N GLY A 361 28.73 16.61 1.57
CA GLY A 361 28.41 17.91 0.99
C GLY A 361 27.44 18.70 1.86
N ARG A 362 27.98 19.76 2.49
CA ARG A 362 27.33 20.91 3.15
C ARG A 362 25.84 21.11 2.76
N ASP A 363 24.91 20.44 3.46
CA ASP A 363 23.50 20.86 3.63
C ASP A 363 22.79 20.04 4.73
N ARG A 364 22.68 20.64 5.92
CA ARG A 364 21.85 20.18 7.03
C ARG A 364 20.37 20.40 6.68
N ILE A 365 19.73 19.46 5.98
CA ILE A 365 18.26 19.43 5.89
C ILE A 365 17.76 18.00 6.07
N ASN A 366 17.08 17.81 7.21
CA ASN A 366 16.09 16.80 7.53
C ASN A 366 16.13 15.49 6.72
N LEU A 367 16.68 14.46 7.36
CA LEU A 367 16.59 13.07 6.90
C LEU A 367 15.13 12.65 6.62
N ASN A 368 14.15 13.23 7.33
CA ASN A 368 12.72 12.97 7.12
C ASN A 368 12.11 13.64 5.88
N VAL A 369 12.73 14.69 5.32
CA VAL A 369 12.20 15.45 4.17
C VAL A 369 12.87 14.98 2.88
N LYS A 370 14.19 14.77 2.85
CA LYS A 370 14.88 14.30 1.64
C LYS A 370 14.62 12.82 1.30
N PHE A 371 14.38 11.93 2.29
CA PHE A 371 13.92 10.56 2.01
C PHE A 371 12.50 10.55 1.42
N LYS A 372 11.65 11.50 1.83
CA LYS A 372 10.29 11.66 1.28
C LYS A 372 10.33 12.25 -0.13
N PHE A 373 11.21 13.20 -0.43
CA PHE A 373 11.36 13.77 -1.77
C PHE A 373 12.00 12.82 -2.80
N SER A 374 12.98 12.02 -2.41
CA SER A 374 13.63 11.06 -3.35
C SER A 374 12.71 9.88 -3.70
N ILE A 375 11.81 9.48 -2.78
CA ILE A 375 10.85 8.39 -3.01
C ILE A 375 9.53 8.88 -3.64
N CYS A 376 9.13 10.13 -3.41
CA CYS A 376 7.89 10.72 -3.94
C CYS A 376 8.10 11.49 -5.26
N GLY A 377 9.33 11.89 -5.58
CA GLY A 377 9.68 12.66 -6.80
C GLY A 377 9.63 11.87 -8.12
N LEU A 378 9.29 10.58 -8.10
CA LEU A 378 9.15 9.76 -9.31
C LEU A 378 7.72 9.72 -9.88
N GLN A 379 6.80 10.55 -9.36
CA GLN A 379 5.38 10.50 -9.73
C GLN A 379 4.82 11.70 -10.51
N ASN A 380 5.59 12.72 -10.89
CA ASN A 380 5.04 13.84 -11.68
C ASN A 380 6.00 14.38 -12.75
N SER A 381 5.62 14.14 -14.02
CA SER A 381 6.37 14.47 -15.24
C SER A 381 6.43 15.97 -15.60
N ASN A 382 5.75 16.86 -14.87
CA ASN A 382 5.56 18.26 -15.28
C ASN A 382 6.41 19.30 -14.53
N GLN A 383 7.25 18.92 -13.55
CA GLN A 383 8.07 19.90 -12.81
C GLN A 383 9.48 20.15 -13.39
N LEU A 384 9.85 19.48 -14.48
CA LEU A 384 11.12 19.76 -15.17
C LEU A 384 11.15 21.15 -15.86
N CYS A 385 10.00 21.78 -16.10
CA CYS A 385 9.92 23.06 -16.82
C CYS A 385 10.27 24.26 -15.90
N LEU A 386 9.93 24.21 -14.62
CA LEU A 386 10.24 25.28 -13.66
C LEU A 386 11.72 25.31 -13.26
N TYR A 387 12.39 24.15 -13.25
CA TYR A 387 13.81 24.07 -12.91
C TYR A 387 14.75 24.50 -14.06
N LYS A 388 14.28 24.42 -15.32
CA LYS A 388 15.01 24.98 -16.48
C LYS A 388 14.99 26.51 -16.54
N GLN A 389 13.91 27.15 -16.08
CA GLN A 389 13.83 28.63 -16.04
C GLN A 389 14.67 29.24 -14.91
N LEU A 390 14.79 28.57 -13.77
CA LEU A 390 15.61 29.06 -12.64
C LEU A 390 17.13 28.89 -12.86
N LEU A 391 17.55 27.99 -13.75
CA LEU A 391 18.96 27.75 -14.08
C LEU A 391 19.51 28.64 -15.21
N GLN A 392 18.67 29.47 -15.83
CA GLN A 392 19.11 30.45 -16.84
C GLN A 392 19.26 31.88 -16.29
N SER A 393 18.98 32.11 -15.01
CA SER A 393 19.07 33.43 -14.37
C SER A 393 20.08 33.52 -13.23
N TYR A 394 21.05 32.60 -13.15
CA TYR A 394 22.18 32.65 -12.22
C TYR A 394 23.50 32.35 -12.91
#